data_AF-W1XYJ9-F1
#
_entry.id   AF-W1XYJ9-F1
#
_cell.length_a   1.000
_cell.length_b   1.000
_cell.length_c   1.000
_cell.angle_alpha   90.00
_cell.angle_beta   90.00
_cell.angle_gamma   90.00
#
_symmetry.space_group_name_H-M   'P 1'
#
loop_
_entity.id
_entity.type
_entity.pdbx_description
1 polymer ?
#
loop_
_entity_poly.entity_id
_entity_poly.type
_entity_poly.pdbx_seq_one_letter_code
_entity_poly.pdbx_strand_id
1 'polypeptide(L)' 'VILVGDGAVGSSYAFALVNQGIAQELGIVDIFKEKTEGDAEDLSHALAFTSPKKIYSAEYADAHDADLV' A
#
# COMPACT_ATOMS: atom_id res chain seq x y z
N VAL A 1 -6.19 4.18 -2.91
CA VAL A 1 -5.46 4.92 -1.86
C VAL A 1 -3.99 4.96 -2.23
N ILE A 2 -3.34 6.11 -2.13
CA ILE A 2 -1.90 6.27 -2.31
C ILE A 2 -1.28 6.63 -0.98
N LEU A 3 -0.43 5.78 -0.42
CA LEU A 3 0.33 6.08 0.78
C LEU A 3 1.65 6.76 0.38
N VAL A 4 1.88 7.99 0.84
CA VAL A 4 3.17 8.68 0.66
C VAL A 4 3.97 8.66 1.98
N GLY A 5 5.07 7.92 1.97
CA GLY A 5 5.95 7.71 3.12
C GLY A 5 5.76 6.32 3.72
N ASP A 6 6.63 5.38 3.36
CA ASP A 6 6.65 4.01 3.87
C ASP A 6 7.55 3.88 5.11
N GLY A 7 7.38 4.82 6.05
CA GLY A 7 8.00 4.72 7.37
C GLY A 7 7.23 3.75 8.28
N ALA A 8 7.63 3.66 9.55
CA ALA A 8 6.93 2.83 10.53
C ALA A 8 5.43 3.14 10.64
N VAL A 9 5.05 4.42 10.50
CA VAL A 9 3.64 4.84 10.52
C VAL A 9 2.92 4.43 9.24
N GLY A 10 3.52 4.67 8.07
CA GLY A 10 2.93 4.32 6.77
C GLY A 10 2.70 2.82 6.64
N SER A 11 3.72 2.01 6.93
CA SER A 11 3.64 0.55 6.90
C SER A 11 2.57 0.03 7.89
N SER A 12 2.46 0.61 9.08
CA SER A 12 1.40 0.28 10.04
C SER A 12 0.00 0.66 9.54
N TYR A 13 -0.15 1.80 8.87
CA TYR A 13 -1.40 2.24 8.25
C TYR A 13 -1.80 1.29 7.11
N ALA A 14 -0.86 0.92 6.24
CA ALA A 14 -1.07 -0.05 5.18
C ALA A 14 -1.52 -1.42 5.72
N PHE A 15 -0.85 -1.92 6.77
CA PHE A 15 -1.24 -3.15 7.46
C PHE A 15 -2.67 -3.08 8.03
N ALA A 16 -3.02 -1.96 8.67
CA ALA A 16 -4.37 -1.74 9.19
C ALA A 16 -5.42 -1.68 8.07
N LEU A 17 -5.15 -0.99 6.96
CA LEU A 17 -6.03 -0.94 5.79
C LEU A 17 -6.31 -2.34 5.22
N VAL A 18 -5.26 -3.15 5.06
CA VAL A 18 -5.37 -4.52 4.56
C VAL A 18 -6.24 -5.38 5.49
N ASN A 19 -5.93 -5.39 6.79
CA ASN A 19 -6.65 -6.22 7.76
C ASN A 19 -8.10 -5.80 7.99
N GLN A 20 -8.40 -4.50 7.91
CA GLN A 20 -9.77 -4.00 8.03
C GLN A 20 -10.57 -4.11 6.73
N GLY A 21 -9.94 -4.56 5.64
CA GLY A 21 -10.58 -4.72 4.35
C GLY A 21 -10.94 -3.39 3.67
N ILE A 22 -10.33 -2.28 4.06
CA ILE A 22 -10.61 -0.94 3.51
C ILE A 22 -9.85 -0.74 2.19
N ALA A 23 -10.47 -0.01 1.25
CA ALA A 23 -9.99 0.24 -0.12
C ALA A 23 -9.85 -1.01 -1.01
N GLN A 24 -9.73 -0.82 -2.32
CA GLN A 24 -9.57 -1.90 -3.31
C GLN A 24 -8.16 -1.90 -3.92
N GLU A 25 -7.49 -0.74 -3.92
CA GLU A 25 -6.16 -0.54 -4.47
C GLU A 25 -5.33 0.35 -3.54
N LEU A 26 -4.11 -0.09 -3.26
CA LEU A 26 -3.12 0.59 -2.41
C LEU A 26 -1.79 0.71 -3.16
N GLY A 27 -1.45 1.93 -3.56
CA GLY A 27 -0.10 2.26 -4.03
C GLY A 27 0.75 2.81 -2.87
N ILE A 28 2.00 2.38 -2.75
CA ILE A 28 2.93 2.82 -1.70
C ILE A 28 4.08 3.60 -2.36
N VAL A 29 4.24 4.86 -2.00
CA VAL A 29 5.26 5.78 -2.53
C VAL A 29 6.26 6.11 -1.43
N ASP A 30 7.53 5.87 -1.68
CA ASP A 30 8.63 6.36 -0.87
C ASP A 30 9.87 6.61 -1.76
N ILE A 31 10.85 7.35 -1.24
CA ILE A 31 12.16 7.49 -1.90
C ILE A 31 12.95 6.18 -1.88
N PHE A 32 12.69 5.29 -0.90
CA PHE A 32 13.33 3.97 -0.77
C PHE A 32 12.52 2.89 -1.50
N LYS A 33 12.71 2.78 -2.81
CA LYS A 33 11.91 1.89 -3.67
C LYS A 33 12.01 0.40 -3.32
N GLU A 34 13.20 -0.07 -2.97
CA GLU A 34 13.40 -1.46 -2.51
C GLU A 34 12.54 -1.78 -1.29
N LYS A 35 12.34 -0.79 -0.39
CA LYS A 35 11.49 -0.97 0.78
C LYS A 35 10.02 -1.05 0.37
N THR A 36 9.53 -0.13 -0.47
CA THR A 36 8.12 -0.14 -0.90
C THR A 36 7.75 -1.37 -1.71
N GLU A 37 8.69 -1.92 -2.49
CA GLU A 37 8.51 -3.19 -3.19
C GLU A 37 8.38 -4.35 -2.20
N GLY A 38 9.28 -4.41 -1.21
CA GLY A 38 9.23 -5.42 -0.15
C GLY A 38 7.96 -5.36 0.70
N ASP A 39 7.56 -4.17 1.18
CA ASP A 39 6.35 -4.00 1.98
C ASP A 39 5.08 -4.28 1.14
N ALA A 40 5.06 -3.94 -0.16
CA ALA A 40 3.96 -4.28 -1.06
C ALA A 40 3.81 -5.80 -1.27
N GLU A 41 4.92 -6.52 -1.43
CA GLU A 41 4.92 -7.99 -1.51
C GLU A 41 4.48 -8.64 -0.19
N ASP A 42 5.00 -8.17 0.95
CA ASP A 42 4.62 -8.68 2.27
C ASP A 42 3.12 -8.51 2.55
N LEU A 43 2.59 -7.31 2.30
CA LEU A 43 1.15 -7.04 2.43
C LEU A 43 0.32 -7.85 1.43
N SER A 44 0.83 -8.12 0.23
CA SER A 44 0.16 -8.97 -0.75
C SER A 44 0.04 -10.43 -0.28
N HIS A 45 1.03 -10.95 0.44
CA HIS A 45 0.94 -12.28 1.05
C HIS A 45 -0.17 -12.36 2.10
N ALA A 46 -0.45 -11.28 2.83
CA ALA A 46 -1.55 -11.21 3.79
C ALA A 46 -2.95 -11.30 3.15
N LEU A 47 -3.07 -11.09 1.83
CA LEU A 47 -4.34 -11.18 1.09
C LEU A 47 -4.93 -12.58 1.06
N ALA A 48 -4.13 -13.64 1.31
CA ALA A 48 -4.63 -15.00 1.47
C ALA A 48 -5.64 -15.14 2.64
N PHE A 49 -5.61 -14.22 3.60
CA PHE A 49 -6.44 -14.25 4.81
C PHE A 49 -7.31 -12.99 4.98
N THR A 50 -7.27 -12.06 4.03
CA THR A 50 -8.01 -10.78 4.08
C THR A 50 -8.80 -10.57 2.80
N SER A 51 -9.40 -9.38 2.63
CA SER A 51 -10.19 -9.06 1.43
C SER A 51 -9.27 -8.76 0.24
N PRO A 52 -9.61 -9.17 -1.00
CA PRO A 52 -8.79 -8.91 -2.17
C PRO A 52 -8.48 -7.42 -2.36
N LYS A 53 -7.21 -7.09 -2.66
CA LYS A 53 -6.71 -5.75 -2.98
C LYS A 53 -5.59 -5.83 -4.01
N LYS A 54 -5.37 -4.77 -4.77
CA LYS A 54 -4.15 -4.57 -5.56
C LYS A 54 -3.18 -3.73 -4.74
N ILE A 55 -1.99 -4.25 -4.45
CA ILE A 55 -0.96 -3.57 -3.66
C ILE A 55 0.33 -3.51 -4.49
N TYR A 56 0.96 -2.34 -4.58
CA TYR A 56 2.16 -2.15 -5.40
C TYR A 56 3.02 -0.97 -4.93
N SER A 57 4.31 -1.02 -5.25
CA SER A 57 5.21 0.13 -5.21
C SER A 57 4.81 1.12 -6.31
N ALA A 58 4.53 2.35 -5.93
CA ALA A 58 3.90 3.36 -6.78
C ALA A 58 4.79 4.58 -7.00
N GLU A 59 4.44 5.36 -8.02
CA GLU A 59 4.94 6.69 -8.31
C GLU A 59 3.85 7.74 -8.12
N TYR A 60 4.23 9.03 -8.05
CA TYR A 60 3.25 10.13 -7.97
C TYR A 60 2.27 10.16 -9.15
N ALA A 61 2.66 9.60 -10.31
CA ALA A 61 1.78 9.50 -11.47
C ALA A 61 0.57 8.58 -11.21
N ASP A 62 0.70 7.59 -10.32
CA ASP A 62 -0.37 6.64 -9.99
C ASP A 62 -1.49 7.30 -9.16
N ALA A 63 -1.25 8.48 -8.57
CA ALA A 63 -2.26 9.20 -7.78
C ALA A 63 -3.38 9.85 -8.62
N HIS A 64 -3.31 9.74 -9.95
CA HIS A 64 -4.23 10.41 -10.88
C HIS A 64 -5.73 10.10 -10.68
N ASP A 65 -6.06 8.93 -10.15
CA ASP A 65 -7.41 8.44 -9.90
C ASP A 65 -7.63 8.00 -8.44
N ALA A 66 -6.72 8.39 -7.54
CA ALA A 66 -6.80 8.01 -6.14
C ALA A 66 -7.93 8.76 -5.41
N ASP A 67 -8.81 8.02 -4.72
CA ASP A 67 -9.82 8.62 -3.84
C ASP A 67 -9.20 9.31 -2.61
N LEU A 68 -8.02 8.86 -2.18
CA LEU A 68 -7.29 9.35 -1.03
C LEU A 68 -5.79 9.18 -1.24
N VAL A 69 -5.04 10.24 -0.89
CA VAL A 69 -3.58 10.27 -0.73
C VAL A 69 -3.27 10.48 0.75
#